data_AF-A0A1X7KMG4-F1
#
_entry.id   AF-A0A1X7KMG4-F1
#
_cell.length_a   1.000
_cell.length_b   1.000
_cell.length_c   1.000
_cell.angle_alpha   90.00
_cell.angle_beta   90.00
_cell.angle_gamma   90.00
#
_symmetry.space_group_name_H-M   'P 1'
#
loop_
_entity.id
_entity.type
_entity.pdbx_description
1 polymer ?
#
loop_
_entity_poly.entity_id
_entity_poly.type
_entity_poly.pdbx_seq_one_letter_code
_entity_poly.pdbx_strand_id
1 'polypeptide(L)'
;SPYCCRYRIDKPFDELLASGLAQNPLPTGKGARGRPKKGKARNLLERFRDHKEEILLYARDFAIPFDNNEAERNIRNFKAKLKISGCFRTSEGARDYAKIMSFLITAKKNSINIFEAMSMALDGQILFLDGATE
;
A
#
# COMPACT_ATOMS: atom_id res chain seq x y z
N SER A 1 12.25 -16.17 20.14
CA SER A 1 12.93 -14.88 19.96
C SER A 1 12.56 -14.30 18.59
N PRO A 2 12.02 -13.06 18.51
CA PRO A 2 11.63 -12.40 17.24
C PRO A 2 12.76 -12.37 16.21
N TYR A 3 14.01 -12.27 16.69
CA TYR A 3 15.22 -12.29 15.88
C TYR A 3 15.42 -13.61 15.11
N CYS A 4 14.95 -14.74 15.65
CA CYS A 4 15.10 -16.05 15.02
C CYS A 4 14.12 -16.24 13.84
N CYS A 5 12.92 -15.68 13.93
CA CYS A 5 11.94 -15.74 12.83
C CYS A 5 12.36 -14.88 11.64
N ARG A 6 12.90 -13.69 11.91
CA ARG A 6 13.40 -12.76 10.89
C ARG A 6 14.57 -13.37 10.11
N TYR A 7 15.56 -13.96 10.79
CA TYR A 7 16.69 -14.60 10.13
C TYR A 7 16.30 -15.81 9.26
N ARG A 8 15.28 -16.58 9.69
CA ARG A 8 14.83 -17.79 8.98
C ARG A 8 14.23 -17.50 7.60
N ILE A 9 13.62 -16.32 7.42
CA ILE A 9 12.94 -15.94 6.17
C ILE A 9 13.82 -15.01 5.32
N ASP A 10 14.50 -14.05 5.96
CA ASP A 10 15.27 -13.04 5.25
C ASP A 10 16.46 -13.65 4.49
N LYS A 11 17.17 -14.60 5.11
CA LYS A 11 18.35 -15.23 4.50
C LYS A 11 18.02 -15.99 3.21
N PRO A 12 17.08 -16.96 3.20
CA PRO A 12 16.74 -17.66 1.96
C PRO A 12 16.12 -16.71 0.92
N PHE A 13 15.40 -15.66 1.34
CA PHE A 13 14.90 -14.63 0.42
C PHE A 13 16.05 -13.90 -0.28
N ASP A 14 17.07 -13.46 0.47
CA ASP A 14 18.24 -12.77 -0.08
C ASP A 14 19.06 -13.67 -1.01
N GLU A 15 19.23 -14.94 -0.65
CA GLU A 15 19.93 -15.94 -1.48
C GLU A 15 19.22 -16.16 -2.81
N LEU A 16 17.89 -16.33 -2.78
CA LEU A 16 17.06 -16.48 -3.99
C LEU A 16 17.05 -15.20 -4.83
N LEU A 17 16.99 -14.04 -4.19
CA LEU A 17 17.02 -12.74 -4.87
C LEU A 17 18.37 -12.53 -5.56
N ALA A 18 19.48 -12.83 -4.88
CA ALA A 18 20.82 -12.74 -5.45
C ALA A 18 20.99 -13.69 -6.65
N SER A 19 20.58 -14.96 -6.50
CA SER A 19 20.58 -15.96 -7.58
C SER A 19 19.74 -15.49 -8.77
N GLY A 20 18.52 -15.00 -8.51
CA GLY A 20 17.64 -14.48 -9.56
C GLY A 20 18.23 -13.27 -10.28
N LEU A 21 18.85 -12.33 -9.57
CA LEU A 21 19.51 -11.16 -10.15
C LEU A 21 20.75 -11.54 -10.96
N ALA A 22 21.47 -12.59 -10.59
CA ALA A 22 22.61 -13.12 -11.34
C ALA A 22 22.16 -13.79 -12.64
N GLN A 23 21.09 -14.60 -12.60
CA GLN A 23 20.49 -15.24 -13.78
C GLN A 23 19.82 -14.24 -14.73
N ASN A 24 19.42 -13.08 -14.22
CA ASN A 24 18.81 -12.00 -14.99
C ASN A 24 19.71 -10.75 -14.93
N PRO A 25 20.85 -10.73 -15.64
CA PRO A 25 21.76 -9.59 -15.60
C PRO A 25 21.12 -8.33 -16.21
N LEU A 26 21.72 -7.17 -15.93
CA LEU A 26 21.32 -5.94 -16.62
C LEU A 26 21.63 -6.06 -18.11
N PRO A 27 20.75 -5.54 -18.98
CA PRO A 27 21.01 -5.54 -20.41
C PRO A 27 22.22 -4.64 -20.70
N THR A 28 23.14 -5.15 -21.50
CA THR A 28 24.36 -4.44 -21.93
C THR A 28 24.10 -3.63 -23.20
N GLY A 29 24.75 -2.47 -23.33
CA GLY A 29 24.71 -1.64 -24.53
C GLY A 29 23.70 -0.49 -24.49
N LYS A 30 23.64 0.29 -25.57
CA LYS A 30 22.71 1.43 -25.71
C LYS A 30 21.37 0.93 -26.25
N GLY A 31 20.27 1.35 -25.63
CA GLY A 31 18.94 1.11 -26.19
C GLY A 31 18.69 2.03 -27.40
N ALA A 32 17.80 1.60 -28.29
CA ALA A 32 17.41 2.38 -29.48
C ALA A 32 16.91 3.80 -29.15
N ARG A 33 16.38 4.02 -27.92
CA ARG A 33 16.00 5.32 -27.39
C ARG A 33 16.40 5.44 -25.91
N GLY A 34 17.70 5.47 -25.63
CA GLY A 34 18.24 5.71 -24.28
C GLY A 34 18.62 4.44 -23.52
N ARG A 35 18.28 4.35 -22.22
CA ARG A 35 18.68 3.20 -21.38
C ARG A 35 18.11 1.89 -21.95
N PRO A 36 18.91 0.82 -22.04
CA PRO A 36 18.41 -0.47 -22.50
C PRO A 36 17.28 -0.98 -21.60
N LYS A 37 16.24 -1.53 -22.23
CA LYS A 37 15.03 -2.01 -21.54
C LYS A 37 15.36 -3.26 -20.72
N LYS A 38 15.03 -3.23 -19.43
CA LYS A 38 15.11 -4.41 -18.54
C LYS A 38 13.97 -5.40 -18.83
N GLY A 39 14.26 -6.69 -18.71
CA GLY A 39 13.25 -7.75 -18.83
C GLY A 39 12.24 -7.76 -17.66
N LYS A 40 11.09 -8.43 -17.85
CA LYS A 40 10.05 -8.55 -16.82
C LYS A 40 10.59 -9.16 -15.51
N ALA A 41 11.36 -10.24 -15.62
CA ALA A 41 11.98 -10.92 -14.48
C ALA A 41 12.94 -10.00 -13.70
N ARG A 42 13.82 -9.27 -14.40
CA ARG A 42 14.71 -8.29 -13.76
C ARG A 42 13.93 -7.21 -12.99
N ASN A 43 12.89 -6.65 -13.61
CA ASN A 43 12.09 -5.61 -12.96
C ASN A 43 11.39 -6.14 -11.70
N LEU A 44 10.89 -7.38 -11.73
CA LEU A 44 10.29 -8.01 -10.56
C LEU A 44 11.30 -8.20 -9.43
N LEU A 45 12.48 -8.74 -9.75
CA LEU A 45 13.56 -8.94 -8.76
C LEU A 45 14.03 -7.62 -8.15
N GLU A 46 14.17 -6.57 -8.95
CA GLU A 46 14.51 -5.24 -8.42
C GLU A 46 13.42 -4.70 -7.49
N ARG A 47 12.13 -4.91 -7.81
CA ARG A 47 11.05 -4.57 -6.87
C ARG A 47 11.10 -5.39 -5.59
N PHE A 48 11.44 -6.68 -5.66
CA PHE A 48 11.62 -7.50 -4.46
C PHE A 48 12.79 -7.05 -3.59
N ARG A 49 13.87 -6.56 -4.22
CA ARG A 49 14.98 -5.92 -3.51
C ARG A 49 14.55 -4.62 -2.85
N ASP A 50 13.91 -3.74 -3.62
CA ASP A 50 13.61 -2.36 -3.19
C ASP A 50 12.48 -2.31 -2.15
N HIS A 51 11.59 -3.31 -2.15
CA HIS A 51 10.44 -3.41 -1.23
C HIS A 51 10.50 -4.67 -0.35
N LYS A 52 11.70 -5.16 -0.03
CA LYS A 52 11.89 -6.39 0.76
C LYS A 52 11.14 -6.32 2.10
N GLU A 53 11.24 -5.19 2.78
CA GLU A 53 10.67 -5.03 4.12
C GLU A 53 9.15 -5.10 4.11
N GLU A 54 8.51 -4.43 3.15
CA GLU A 54 7.05 -4.46 2.98
C GLU A 54 6.57 -5.84 2.52
N ILE A 55 7.31 -6.49 1.62
CA ILE A 55 6.98 -7.83 1.12
C ILE A 55 7.11 -8.86 2.23
N LEU A 56 8.16 -8.81 3.06
CA LEU A 56 8.34 -9.79 4.13
C LEU A 56 7.51 -9.49 5.38
N LEU A 57 6.85 -8.34 5.43
CA LEU A 57 6.06 -7.92 6.59
C LEU A 57 4.94 -8.91 6.92
N TYR A 58 4.18 -9.40 5.91
CA TYR A 58 3.12 -10.41 6.13
C TYR A 58 3.68 -11.75 6.67
N ALA A 59 4.93 -12.08 6.33
CA ALA A 59 5.56 -13.32 6.74
C ALA A 59 6.19 -13.23 8.14
N ARG A 60 6.41 -12.01 8.63
CA ARG A 60 7.01 -11.71 9.94
C ARG A 60 5.94 -11.35 10.99
N ASP A 61 4.84 -10.73 10.57
CA ASP A 61 3.75 -10.29 11.41
C ASP A 61 2.40 -10.81 10.87
N PHE A 62 1.85 -11.80 11.56
CA PHE A 62 0.58 -12.43 11.22
C PHE A 62 -0.65 -11.57 11.54
N ALA A 63 -0.49 -10.46 12.27
CA ALA A 63 -1.57 -9.49 12.45
C ALA A 63 -1.87 -8.72 11.16
N ILE A 64 -0.93 -8.72 10.20
CA ILE A 64 -1.09 -8.06 8.92
C ILE A 64 -1.73 -9.04 7.93
N PRO A 65 -2.90 -8.69 7.35
CA PRO A 65 -3.56 -9.54 6.38
C PRO A 65 -2.67 -9.75 5.15
N PHE A 66 -2.73 -10.95 4.58
CA PHE A 66 -1.97 -11.30 3.38
C PHE A 66 -2.41 -10.50 2.14
N ASP A 67 -3.68 -10.08 2.10
CA ASP A 67 -4.24 -9.37 0.96
C ASP A 67 -4.19 -7.85 1.13
N ASN A 68 -4.16 -7.16 -0.01
CA ASN A 68 -4.26 -5.71 -0.09
C ASN A 68 -5.69 -5.24 -0.45
N ASN A 69 -6.69 -6.10 -0.27
CA ASN A 69 -8.05 -5.85 -0.77
C ASN A 69 -8.64 -4.57 -0.16
N GLU A 70 -8.31 -4.30 1.11
CA GLU A 70 -8.78 -3.10 1.79
C GLU A 70 -8.21 -1.82 1.18
N ALA A 71 -6.89 -1.75 0.98
CA ALA A 71 -6.28 -0.55 0.40
C ALA A 71 -6.74 -0.35 -1.06
N GLU A 72 -6.86 -1.43 -1.84
CA GLU A 72 -7.40 -1.36 -3.19
C GLU A 72 -8.85 -0.86 -3.22
N ARG A 73 -9.70 -1.34 -2.30
CA ARG A 73 -11.08 -0.87 -2.18
C ARG A 73 -11.13 0.60 -1.82
N ASN A 74 -10.27 1.06 -0.93
CA ASN A 74 -10.17 2.45 -0.52
C ASN A 74 -9.73 3.37 -1.68
N ILE A 75 -8.76 2.93 -2.50
CA ILE A 75 -8.30 3.66 -3.69
C ILE A 75 -9.39 3.70 -4.79
N ARG A 76 -10.24 2.67 -4.88
CA ARG A 76 -11.31 2.59 -5.89
C ARG A 76 -12.28 3.77 -5.80
N ASN A 77 -12.55 4.30 -4.61
CA ASN A 77 -13.41 5.47 -4.41
C ASN A 77 -12.89 6.71 -5.14
N PHE A 78 -11.57 6.92 -5.10
CA PHE A 78 -10.93 7.99 -5.87
C PHE A 78 -11.08 7.77 -7.37
N LYS A 79 -10.86 6.54 -7.84
CA LYS A 79 -11.01 6.22 -9.27
C LYS A 79 -12.45 6.39 -9.75
N ALA A 80 -13.43 6.04 -8.92
CA ALA A 80 -14.84 6.26 -9.20
C ALA A 80 -15.15 7.78 -9.32
N LYS A 81 -14.64 8.60 -8.39
CA LYS A 81 -14.81 10.06 -8.44
C LYS A 81 -14.19 10.69 -9.70
N LEU A 82 -13.07 10.16 -10.17
CA LEU A 82 -12.44 10.58 -11.43
C LEU A 82 -13.24 10.16 -12.68
N LYS A 83 -13.99 9.05 -12.62
CA LYS A 83 -14.72 8.47 -13.76
C LYS A 83 -16.05 9.18 -14.03
N ILE A 84 -16.70 9.70 -13.00
CA ILE A 84 -18.00 10.38 -13.11
C ILE A 84 -17.81 11.79 -13.71
N SER A 85 -18.75 12.27 -14.54
CA SER A 85 -18.67 13.62 -15.12
C SER A 85 -18.62 14.67 -14.00
N GLY A 86 -17.56 15.49 -14.02
CA GLY A 86 -17.27 16.46 -12.96
C GLY A 86 -15.85 16.35 -12.41
N CYS A 87 -15.31 15.13 -12.23
CA CYS A 87 -13.94 14.84 -11.77
C CYS A 87 -13.48 15.73 -10.57
N PHE A 88 -12.18 15.77 -10.28
CA PHE A 88 -11.59 16.84 -9.47
C PHE A 88 -11.22 18.00 -10.40
N ARG A 89 -11.85 19.16 -10.20
CA ARG A 89 -11.58 20.37 -10.98
C ARG A 89 -10.33 21.11 -10.50
N THR A 90 -9.95 20.92 -9.25
CA THR A 90 -8.78 21.55 -8.61
C THR A 90 -8.03 20.51 -7.76
N SER A 91 -6.75 20.74 -7.55
CA SER A 91 -5.93 19.93 -6.64
C SER A 91 -6.38 20.05 -5.18
N GLU A 92 -6.93 21.21 -4.82
CA GLU A 92 -7.52 21.45 -3.50
C GLU A 92 -8.75 20.58 -3.26
N GLY A 93 -9.70 20.53 -4.19
CA GLY A 93 -10.87 19.66 -4.06
C GLY A 93 -10.51 18.16 -4.00
N ALA A 94 -9.41 17.75 -4.63
CA ALA A 94 -8.88 16.40 -4.47
C ALA A 94 -8.31 16.15 -3.07
N ARG A 95 -7.62 17.13 -2.47
CA ARG A 95 -7.13 17.04 -1.08
C ARG A 95 -8.27 17.00 -0.08
N ASP A 96 -9.29 17.82 -0.25
CA ASP A 96 -10.43 17.83 0.67
C ASP A 96 -11.23 16.53 0.59
N TYR A 97 -11.42 15.99 -0.62
CA TYR A 97 -11.98 14.66 -0.78
C TYR A 97 -11.12 13.58 -0.10
N ALA A 98 -9.79 13.67 -0.22
CA ALA A 98 -8.89 12.74 0.46
C ALA A 98 -9.01 12.83 2.00
N LYS A 99 -9.12 14.03 2.57
CA LYS A 99 -9.36 14.24 4.00
C LYS A 99 -10.67 13.59 4.44
N ILE A 100 -11.76 13.88 3.75
CA ILE A 100 -13.09 13.30 4.06
C ILE A 100 -13.03 11.77 3.99
N MET A 101 -12.50 11.21 2.90
CA MET A 101 -12.42 9.76 2.75
C MET A 101 -11.52 9.12 3.80
N SER A 102 -10.39 9.74 4.16
CA SER A 102 -9.49 9.22 5.19
C SER A 102 -10.18 9.11 6.55
N PHE A 103 -11.00 10.10 6.89
CA PHE A 103 -11.81 10.12 8.09
C PHE A 103 -12.87 9.00 8.09
N LEU A 104 -13.67 8.90 7.03
CA LEU A 104 -14.74 7.89 6.94
C LEU A 104 -14.19 6.45 6.93
N ILE A 105 -13.06 6.23 6.25
CA ILE A 105 -12.38 4.92 6.26
C ILE A 105 -11.90 4.58 7.67
N THR A 106 -11.33 5.56 8.39
CA THR A 106 -10.85 5.37 9.76
C THR A 106 -12.00 5.09 10.73
N ALA A 107 -13.11 5.82 10.64
CA ALA A 107 -14.30 5.55 11.45
C ALA A 107 -14.82 4.13 11.21
N LYS A 108 -14.92 3.73 9.93
CA LYS A 108 -15.35 2.38 9.56
C LYS A 108 -14.39 1.28 10.07
N LYS A 109 -13.09 1.53 10.07
CA LYS A 109 -12.07 0.60 10.60
C LYS A 109 -12.21 0.38 12.10
N ASN A 110 -12.68 1.39 12.84
CA ASN A 110 -12.96 1.31 14.27
C ASN A 110 -14.42 0.89 14.55
N SER A 111 -15.11 0.31 13.57
CA SER A 111 -16.50 -0.16 13.71
C SER A 111 -17.51 0.94 14.06
N ILE A 112 -17.19 2.22 13.80
CA ILE A 112 -18.08 3.36 14.06
C ILE A 112 -19.04 3.54 12.89
N ASN A 113 -20.30 3.85 13.19
CA ASN A 113 -21.29 4.17 12.17
C ASN A 113 -20.87 5.44 11.41
N ILE A 114 -20.87 5.38 10.08
CA ILE A 114 -20.40 6.48 9.24
C ILE A 114 -21.29 7.73 9.39
N PHE A 115 -22.60 7.58 9.54
CA PHE A 115 -23.51 8.71 9.71
C PHE A 115 -23.31 9.41 11.06
N GLU A 116 -23.13 8.62 12.12
CA GLU A 116 -22.81 9.12 13.45
C GLU A 116 -21.47 9.88 13.44
N ALA A 117 -20.43 9.27 12.85
CA ALA A 117 -19.14 9.92 12.69
C ALA A 117 -19.20 11.24 11.93
N MET A 118 -20.01 11.31 10.86
CA MET A 118 -20.25 12.55 10.13
C MET A 118 -20.99 13.59 10.97
N SER A 119 -22.01 13.19 11.73
CA SER A 119 -22.75 14.10 12.61
C SER A 119 -21.81 14.70 13.66
N MET A 120 -21.06 13.87 14.36
CA MET A 120 -20.09 14.31 15.37
C MET A 120 -19.06 15.28 14.80
N ALA A 121 -18.52 14.99 13.61
CA ALA A 121 -17.55 15.86 12.95
C ALA A 121 -18.14 17.24 12.57
N LEU A 122 -19.40 17.28 12.16
CA LEU A 122 -20.11 18.53 11.84
C LEU A 122 -20.46 19.33 13.09
N ASP A 123 -20.78 18.63 14.19
CA ASP A 123 -21.07 19.22 15.50
C ASP A 123 -19.80 19.70 16.23
N GLY A 124 -18.63 19.58 15.60
CA GLY A 124 -17.33 20.00 16.15
C GLY A 124 -16.82 19.10 17.26
N GLN A 125 -17.39 17.90 17.42
CA GLN A 125 -16.96 16.93 18.42
C GLN A 125 -15.76 16.12 17.91
N ILE A 126 -14.79 15.91 18.78
CA ILE A 126 -13.65 15.04 18.50
C ILE A 126 -14.14 13.60 18.56
N LEU A 127 -13.94 12.83 17.50
CA LEU A 127 -14.08 11.38 17.55
C LEU A 127 -12.96 10.83 18.42
N PHE A 128 -13.32 10.50 19.66
CA PHE A 128 -12.50 9.65 20.51
C PHE A 128 -12.59 8.24 19.92
N LEU A 129 -11.53 7.84 19.23
CA LEU A 129 -11.31 6.46 18.86
C LEU A 129 -10.82 5.74 20.12
N ASP A 130 -11.71 5.61 21.12
CA ASP A 130 -11.43 4.76 22.27
C ASP A 130 -11.35 3.33 21.74
N GLY A 131 -10.16 2.74 21.89
CA GLY A 131 -9.77 1.54 21.19
C GLY A 131 -10.78 0.40 21.36
N ALA A 132 -10.97 -0.31 20.24
CA ALA A 132 -11.35 -1.71 20.16
C ALA A 132 -11.43 -2.44 21.53
N THR A 133 -12.63 -2.44 22.12
CA THR A 133 -13.16 -3.54 22.92
C THR A 133 -14.36 -4.01 22.10
N GLU A 134 -14.40 -5.17 21.47
CA GLU A 134 -13.90 -6.51 21.83
C GLU A 134 -13.40 -7.27 20.59
#